data_AF-A0A1X2CCE3-F1
#
_entry.id   AF-A0A1X2CCE3-F1
#
_cell.length_a   1.000
_cell.length_b   1.000
_cell.length_c   1.000
_cell.angle_alpha   90.00
_cell.angle_beta   90.00
_cell.angle_gamma   90.00
#
_symmetry.space_group_name_H-M   'P 1'
#
loop_
_entity.id
_entity.type
_entity.pdbx_description
1 polymer ?
#
loop_
_entity_poly.entity_id
_entity_poly.type
_entity_poly.pdbx_seq_one_letter_code
_entity_poly.pdbx_strand_id
1 'polypeptide(L)'
;MGWLLFQQHQKDVATQQALVAAQTYMTVLVNIEPEMLDNKWFGLVLEGSTGEFREAFSKTRSQLREGLISHQASAHGTVIAGAVQSAATSEVVVVMFVDQVLTDADNPTPKLDRGRVVMVMDKVDGRWLASKVRLL
;
A
#
# COMPACT_ATOMS: atom_id res chain seq x y z
N MET A 1 -9.25 4.68 36.93
CA MET A 1 -8.92 3.45 36.17
C MET A 1 -9.61 3.35 34.80
N GLY A 2 -10.80 3.93 34.57
CA GLY A 2 -11.49 3.84 33.27
C GLY A 2 -10.81 4.53 32.08
N TRP A 3 -10.06 5.62 32.30
CA TRP A 3 -9.38 6.38 31.24
C TRP A 3 -8.27 5.59 30.54
N LEU A 4 -7.47 4.84 31.30
CA LEU A 4 -6.40 3.98 30.76
C LEU A 4 -6.98 2.84 29.92
N LEU A 5 -8.07 2.22 30.37
CA LEU A 5 -8.77 1.17 29.64
C LEU A 5 -9.37 1.68 28.33
N PHE A 6 -9.95 2.89 28.32
CA PHE A 6 -10.49 3.51 27.12
C PHE A 6 -9.39 3.85 26.10
N GLN A 7 -8.24 4.35 26.56
CA GLN A 7 -7.11 4.65 25.68
C GLN A 7 -6.49 3.39 25.09
N GLN A 8 -6.37 2.32 25.89
CA GLN A 8 -5.89 1.02 25.40
C GLN A 8 -6.84 0.46 24.34
N HIS A 9 -8.14 0.47 24.62
CA HIS A 9 -9.14 -0.01 23.66
C HIS A 9 -9.10 0.75 22.33
N GLN A 10 -8.96 2.09 22.36
CA GLN A 10 -8.82 2.87 21.13
C GLN A 10 -7.57 2.51 20.32
N LYS A 11 -6.44 2.21 20.98
CA LYS A 11 -5.24 1.74 20.30
C LYS A 11 -5.43 0.36 19.69
N ASP A 12 -6.09 -0.56 20.38
CA ASP A 12 -6.37 -1.90 19.86
C ASP A 12 -7.28 -1.83 18.62
N VAL A 13 -8.31 -0.99 18.67
CA VAL A 13 -9.19 -0.70 17.52
C VAL A 13 -8.42 -0.09 16.36
N ALA A 14 -7.58 0.93 16.63
CA ALA A 14 -6.74 1.56 15.62
C ALA A 14 -5.79 0.56 14.96
N THR A 15 -5.13 -0.28 15.77
CA THR A 15 -4.23 -1.36 15.33
C THR A 15 -4.92 -2.28 14.34
N GLN A 16 -6.09 -2.82 14.70
CA GLN A 16 -6.82 -3.75 13.83
C GLN A 16 -7.31 -3.08 12.54
N GLN A 17 -7.91 -1.89 12.65
CA GLN A 17 -8.44 -1.17 11.50
C GLN A 17 -7.33 -0.78 10.51
N ALA A 18 -6.21 -0.25 11.01
CA ALA A 18 -5.10 0.16 10.16
C ALA A 18 -4.40 -1.04 9.50
N LEU A 19 -4.26 -2.17 10.21
CA LEU A 19 -3.67 -3.39 9.63
C LEU A 19 -4.49 -3.90 8.46
N VAL A 20 -5.81 -4.02 8.62
CA VAL A 20 -6.71 -4.46 7.53
C VAL A 20 -6.68 -3.49 6.36
N ALA A 21 -6.71 -2.18 6.64
CA ALA A 21 -6.63 -1.15 5.60
C ALA A 21 -5.29 -1.21 4.84
N ALA A 22 -4.18 -1.37 5.54
CA ALA A 22 -2.85 -1.48 4.94
C ALA A 22 -2.73 -2.71 4.05
N GLN A 23 -3.20 -3.88 4.49
CA GLN A 23 -3.17 -5.12 3.68
C GLN A 23 -4.04 -5.00 2.43
N THR A 24 -5.24 -4.43 2.57
CA THR A 24 -6.15 -4.19 1.44
C THR A 24 -5.51 -3.23 0.44
N TYR A 25 -4.94 -2.13 0.93
CA TYR A 25 -4.30 -1.14 0.08
C TYR A 25 -3.04 -1.68 -0.60
N MET A 26 -2.22 -2.46 0.12
CA MET A 26 -1.03 -3.10 -0.45
C MET A 26 -1.40 -4.05 -1.60
N THR A 27 -2.54 -4.75 -1.50
CA THR A 27 -3.04 -5.59 -2.58
C THR A 27 -3.34 -4.77 -3.84
N VAL A 28 -3.84 -3.54 -3.70
CA VAL A 28 -4.02 -2.64 -4.86
C VAL A 28 -2.67 -2.22 -5.45
N LEU A 29 -1.66 -1.95 -4.62
CA LEU A 29 -0.35 -1.50 -5.07
C LEU A 29 0.45 -2.58 -5.81
N VAL A 30 0.39 -3.83 -5.36
CA VAL A 30 1.16 -4.94 -5.96
C VAL A 30 0.50 -5.58 -7.18
N ASN A 31 -0.74 -5.20 -7.49
CA ASN A 31 -1.49 -5.70 -8.63
C ASN A 31 -1.75 -4.58 -9.63
N ILE A 32 -1.04 -4.61 -10.75
CA ILE A 32 -1.18 -3.64 -11.83
C ILE A 32 -0.99 -4.31 -13.19
N GLU A 33 -1.86 -3.95 -14.12
CA GLU A 33 -1.83 -4.38 -15.51
C GLU A 33 -1.98 -3.14 -16.39
N PRO A 34 -1.35 -3.10 -17.58
CA PRO A 34 -1.43 -1.95 -18.48
C PRO A 34 -2.89 -1.56 -18.81
N GLU A 35 -3.76 -2.55 -18.95
CA GLU A 35 -5.18 -2.38 -19.28
C GLU A 35 -6.00 -1.70 -18.17
N MET A 36 -5.56 -1.81 -16.91
CA MET A 36 -6.20 -1.14 -15.77
C MET A 36 -5.86 0.35 -15.67
N LEU A 37 -4.80 0.79 -16.35
CA LEU A 37 -4.31 2.17 -16.26
C LEU A 37 -5.30 3.17 -16.84
N ASP A 38 -6.01 2.80 -17.90
CA ASP A 38 -7.03 3.63 -18.52
C ASP A 38 -8.34 3.63 -17.70
N ASN A 39 -8.48 2.74 -16.72
CA ASN A 39 -9.78 2.34 -16.19
C ASN A 39 -10.00 2.46 -14.68
N LYS A 40 -9.05 2.94 -13.87
CA LYS A 40 -9.23 3.51 -12.50
C LYS A 40 -8.02 3.32 -11.57
N TRP A 41 -7.02 2.51 -11.92
CA TRP A 41 -5.99 2.10 -10.94
C TRP A 41 -5.29 3.28 -10.25
N PHE A 42 -4.84 4.29 -11.01
CA PHE A 42 -4.24 5.50 -10.43
C PHE A 42 -5.18 6.24 -9.47
N GLY A 43 -6.49 6.23 -9.74
CA GLY A 43 -7.50 6.80 -8.86
C GLY A 43 -7.57 6.06 -7.53
N LEU A 44 -7.59 4.73 -7.56
CA LEU A 44 -7.59 3.89 -6.34
C LEU A 44 -6.32 4.09 -5.50
N VAL A 45 -5.15 4.18 -6.15
CA VAL A 45 -3.90 4.46 -5.45
C VAL A 45 -3.96 5.84 -4.77
N LEU A 46 -4.45 6.86 -5.46
CA LEU A 46 -4.62 8.18 -4.86
C LEU A 46 -5.66 8.15 -3.72
N GLU A 47 -6.81 7.53 -3.91
CA GLU A 47 -7.89 7.45 -2.90
C GLU A 47 -7.49 6.73 -1.61
N GLY A 48 -6.52 5.82 -1.68
CA GLY A 48 -5.95 5.13 -0.52
C GLY A 48 -4.67 5.75 0.05
N SER A 49 -4.20 6.87 -0.51
CA SER A 49 -2.98 7.57 -0.05
C SER A 49 -3.23 8.98 0.46
N THR A 50 -2.35 9.42 1.35
CA THR A 50 -2.25 10.78 1.87
C THR A 50 -0.78 11.19 2.00
N GLY A 51 -0.53 12.42 2.44
CA GLY A 51 0.80 12.92 2.80
C GLY A 51 1.87 12.74 1.72
N GLU A 52 3.08 12.40 2.18
CA GLU A 52 4.28 12.27 1.35
C GLU A 52 4.10 11.27 0.21
N PHE A 53 3.49 10.11 0.48
CA PHE A 53 3.29 9.08 -0.51
C PHE A 53 2.36 9.54 -1.64
N ARG A 54 1.24 10.19 -1.31
CA ARG A 54 0.31 10.73 -2.31
C ARG A 54 0.99 11.76 -3.20
N GLU A 55 1.77 12.67 -2.61
CA GLU A 55 2.49 13.70 -3.34
C GLU A 55 3.55 13.10 -4.28
N ALA A 56 4.36 12.18 -3.79
CA ALA A 56 5.39 11.50 -4.57
C ALA A 56 4.79 10.71 -5.74
N PHE A 57 3.71 9.96 -5.48
CA PHE A 57 3.01 9.19 -6.50
C PHE A 57 2.35 10.10 -7.55
N SER A 58 1.74 11.20 -7.12
CA SER A 58 1.12 12.17 -8.05
C SER A 58 2.14 12.78 -9.01
N LYS A 59 3.36 13.07 -8.53
CA LYS A 59 4.45 13.62 -9.35
C LYS A 59 5.02 12.63 -10.36
N THR A 60 5.03 11.34 -10.03
CA THR A 60 5.63 10.27 -10.85
C THR A 60 4.61 9.54 -11.73
N ARG A 61 3.32 9.87 -11.61
CA ARG A 61 2.22 9.20 -12.32
C ARG A 61 2.41 9.09 -13.83
N SER A 62 2.80 10.17 -14.52
CA SER A 62 2.96 10.15 -15.98
C SER A 62 4.08 9.21 -16.41
N GLN A 63 5.23 9.30 -15.73
CA GLN A 63 6.40 8.44 -15.98
C GLN A 63 6.09 6.96 -15.72
N LEU A 64 5.38 6.66 -14.62
CA LEU A 64 4.93 5.30 -14.34
C LEU A 64 3.99 4.77 -15.43
N ARG A 65 3.02 5.58 -15.87
CA ARG A 65 2.11 5.19 -16.96
C ARG A 65 2.87 4.89 -18.25
N GLU A 66 3.79 5.77 -18.63
CA GLU A 66 4.60 5.59 -19.84
C GLU A 66 5.42 4.31 -19.77
N GLY A 67 6.14 4.07 -18.66
CA GLY A 67 6.95 2.87 -18.48
C GLY A 67 6.14 1.57 -18.52
N LEU A 68 4.95 1.56 -17.88
CA LEU A 68 4.07 0.38 -17.88
C LEU A 68 3.54 0.07 -19.28
N ILE A 69 3.16 1.10 -20.05
CA ILE A 69 2.67 0.93 -21.42
C ILE A 69 3.81 0.52 -22.36
N SER A 70 4.97 1.17 -22.27
CA SER A 70 6.09 0.95 -23.19
C SER A 70 6.68 -0.46 -23.06
N HIS A 71 6.76 -0.98 -21.83
CA HIS A 71 7.30 -2.31 -21.56
C HIS A 71 6.23 -3.39 -21.44
N GLN A 72 4.94 -3.05 -21.66
CA GLN A 72 3.79 -3.93 -21.36
C GLN A 72 3.92 -4.61 -19.99
N ALA A 73 4.40 -3.84 -19.01
CA ALA A 73 4.78 -4.36 -17.71
C ALA A 73 3.53 -4.60 -16.85
N SER A 74 3.48 -5.77 -16.21
CA SER A 74 2.44 -6.17 -15.27
C SER A 74 3.06 -6.70 -13.98
N ALA A 75 2.33 -6.50 -12.89
CA ALA A 75 2.67 -7.03 -11.59
C ALA A 75 1.46 -7.71 -10.98
N HIS A 76 1.67 -8.90 -10.43
CA HIS A 76 0.67 -9.60 -9.66
C HIS A 76 1.26 -10.00 -8.33
N GLY A 77 0.66 -9.56 -7.22
CA GLY A 77 1.21 -9.80 -5.91
C GLY A 77 0.19 -10.19 -4.87
N THR A 78 0.69 -10.88 -3.85
CA THR A 78 -0.07 -11.34 -2.69
C THR A 78 0.61 -10.86 -1.42
N VAL A 79 -0.17 -10.33 -0.49
CA VAL A 79 0.30 -10.04 0.87
C VAL A 79 0.33 -11.35 1.64
N ILE A 80 1.53 -11.83 1.99
CA ILE A 80 1.74 -13.10 2.69
C ILE A 80 1.45 -12.96 4.18
N ALA A 81 1.92 -11.86 4.77
CA ALA A 81 1.72 -11.56 6.18
C ALA A 81 1.81 -10.06 6.42
N GLY A 82 1.16 -9.58 7.48
CA GLY A 82 1.28 -8.21 7.96
C GLY A 82 1.26 -8.16 9.48
N ALA A 83 2.04 -7.26 10.06
CA ALA A 83 2.09 -7.03 11.49
C ALA A 83 2.21 -5.53 11.79
N VAL A 84 1.64 -5.11 12.93
CA VAL A 84 1.77 -3.73 13.40
C VAL A 84 3.08 -3.58 14.17
N GLN A 85 3.95 -2.68 13.70
CA GLN A 85 5.21 -2.33 14.37
C GLN A 85 4.97 -1.33 15.50
N SER A 86 4.10 -0.35 15.29
CA SER A 86 3.71 0.63 16.31
C SER A 86 2.31 1.16 16.03
N ALA A 87 1.58 1.55 17.09
CA ALA A 87 0.24 2.08 16.98
C ALA A 87 -0.03 3.25 17.93
N ALA A 88 -0.61 4.29 17.37
CA ALA A 88 -1.31 5.38 18.03
C ALA A 88 -2.77 5.43 17.53
N THR A 89 -3.58 6.29 18.13
CA THR A 89 -5.01 6.41 17.77
C THR A 89 -5.25 6.94 16.35
N SER A 90 -4.27 7.64 15.77
CA SER A 90 -4.36 8.29 14.45
C SER A 90 -3.21 7.96 13.51
N GLU A 91 -2.21 7.20 13.95
CA GLU A 91 -1.06 6.78 13.13
C GLU A 91 -0.70 5.35 13.52
N VAL A 92 -0.50 4.47 12.53
CA VAL A 92 -0.08 3.09 12.75
C VAL A 92 0.98 2.73 11.71
N VAL A 93 2.07 2.10 12.16
CA VAL A 93 3.11 1.59 11.26
C VAL A 93 2.92 0.10 11.09
N VAL A 94 2.76 -0.34 9.84
CA VAL A 94 2.53 -1.73 9.45
C VAL A 94 3.72 -2.22 8.64
N VAL A 95 4.19 -3.43 8.96
CA VAL A 95 5.19 -4.15 8.17
C VAL A 95 4.50 -5.31 7.48
N MET A 96 4.70 -5.44 6.16
CA MET A 96 4.10 -6.48 5.33
C MET A 96 5.16 -7.25 4.55
N PHE A 97 4.91 -8.54 4.37
CA PHE A 97 5.65 -9.40 3.46
C PHE A 97 4.80 -9.62 2.22
N VAL A 98 5.39 -9.39 1.04
CA VAL A 98 4.71 -9.47 -0.24
C VAL A 98 5.50 -10.35 -1.19
N ASP A 99 4.80 -11.28 -1.83
CA ASP A 99 5.31 -12.03 -2.97
C ASP A 99 4.66 -11.43 -4.22
N GLN A 100 5.46 -11.04 -5.20
CA GLN A 100 4.99 -10.39 -6.41
C GLN A 100 5.68 -11.00 -7.63
N VAL A 101 4.92 -11.28 -8.66
CA VAL A 101 5.42 -11.73 -9.96
C VAL A 101 5.41 -10.54 -10.90
N LEU A 102 6.59 -10.20 -11.44
CA LEU A 102 6.77 -9.17 -12.44
C LEU A 102 6.94 -9.80 -13.82
N THR A 103 6.23 -9.26 -14.81
CA THR A 103 6.35 -9.64 -16.22
C THR A 103 6.44 -8.37 -17.06
N ASP A 104 7.36 -8.34 -18.02
CA ASP A 104 7.46 -7.28 -19.03
C ASP A 104 7.74 -7.91 -20.41
N ALA A 105 7.47 -7.18 -21.50
CA ALA A 105 7.64 -7.68 -22.86
C ALA A 105 9.09 -8.05 -23.21
N ASP A 106 10.05 -7.45 -22.50
CA ASP A 106 11.49 -7.64 -22.72
C ASP A 106 12.04 -8.86 -21.93
N ASN A 107 11.33 -9.30 -20.90
CA ASN A 107 11.62 -10.48 -20.06
C ASN A 107 10.38 -11.40 -19.97
N PRO A 108 10.24 -12.36 -20.90
CA PRO A 108 9.11 -13.29 -20.89
C PRO A 108 9.17 -14.33 -19.76
N THR A 109 10.25 -14.37 -18.97
CA THR A 109 10.35 -15.25 -17.81
C THR A 109 9.83 -14.52 -16.57
N PRO A 110 8.67 -14.91 -16.00
CA PRO A 110 8.13 -14.25 -14.83
C PRO A 110 9.11 -14.36 -13.66
N LYS A 111 9.40 -13.22 -13.01
CA LYS A 111 10.30 -13.17 -11.85
C LYS A 111 9.47 -13.02 -10.59
N LEU A 112 9.61 -13.97 -9.68
CA LEU A 112 9.10 -13.85 -8.31
C LEU A 112 10.03 -12.94 -7.51
N ASP A 113 9.52 -11.78 -7.14
CA ASP A 113 10.11 -10.85 -6.20
C ASP A 113 9.46 -11.02 -4.82
N ARG A 114 10.28 -11.04 -3.77
CA ARG A 114 9.83 -11.18 -2.39
C ARG A 114 10.29 -9.97 -1.61
N GLY A 115 9.35 -9.08 -1.33
CA GLY A 115 9.61 -7.80 -0.70
C GLY A 115 9.13 -7.75 0.74
N ARG A 116 9.76 -6.85 1.50
CA ARG A 116 9.23 -6.36 2.77
C ARG A 116 8.86 -4.89 2.59
N VAL A 117 7.65 -4.53 3.02
CA VAL A 117 7.12 -3.18 2.90
C VAL A 117 6.83 -2.64 4.30
N VAL A 118 7.27 -1.42 4.57
CA VAL A 118 6.83 -0.63 5.72
C VAL A 118 5.86 0.43 5.22
N MET A 119 4.65 0.40 5.76
CA MET A 119 3.58 1.34 5.44
C MET A 119 3.18 2.11 6.70
N VAL A 120 3.26 3.44 6.63
CA VAL A 120 2.71 4.32 7.66
C VAL A 120 1.28 4.66 7.25
N MET A 121 0.34 4.38 8.14
CA MET A 121 -1.09 4.61 7.97
C MET A 121 -1.52 5.76 8.86
N ASP A 122 -2.12 6.79 8.26
CA ASP A 122 -2.68 7.93 8.98
C ASP A 122 -4.20 7.87 8.92
N LYS A 123 -4.87 8.21 10.03
CA LYS A 123 -6.33 8.32 10.09
C LYS A 123 -6.76 9.74 9.68
N VAL A 124 -7.28 9.88 8.47
CA VAL A 124 -7.77 11.13 7.89
C VAL A 124 -9.28 11.03 7.70
N ASP A 125 -10.03 11.94 8.31
CA ASP A 125 -11.51 11.99 8.23
C ASP A 125 -12.18 10.63 8.51
N GLY A 126 -11.64 9.90 9.48
CA GLY A 126 -12.14 8.58 9.89
C GLY A 126 -11.67 7.39 9.04
N ARG A 127 -10.92 7.63 7.94
CA ARG A 127 -10.37 6.61 7.05
C ARG A 127 -8.87 6.43 7.29
N TRP A 128 -8.40 5.19 7.24
CA TRP A 128 -6.97 4.89 7.26
C TRP A 128 -6.40 4.97 5.84
N LEU A 129 -5.41 5.84 5.63
CA LEU A 129 -4.76 6.09 4.35
C LEU A 129 -3.24 5.95 4.49
N ALA A 130 -2.57 5.45 3.45
CA ALA A 130 -1.12 5.33 3.45
C ALA A 130 -0.46 6.71 3.29
N SER A 131 0.25 7.17 4.32
CA SER A 131 0.99 8.43 4.31
C SER A 131 2.43 8.26 3.82
N LYS A 132 3.03 7.09 4.07
CA LYS A 132 4.37 6.70 3.61
C LYS A 132 4.41 5.23 3.27
N VAL A 133 5.14 4.88 2.21
CA VAL A 133 5.39 3.49 1.80
C VAL A 133 6.88 3.35 1.51
N ARG A 134 7.54 2.35 2.11
CA ARG A 134 8.97 2.08 1.93
C ARG A 134 9.22 0.60 1.73
N LEU A 135 10.05 0.26 0.74
CA LEU A 135 10.57 -1.08 0.52
C LEU A 135 11.84 -1.28 1.37
N LEU A 136 12.05 -2.49 1.90
CA LEU A 136 13.19 -2.88 2.75
C LEU A 136 14.07 -3.95 2.10
#